data_AF-A0AAU9VCV0-F1
#
_entry.id   AF-A0AAU9VCV0-F1
#
_cell.length_a   1.000
_cell.length_b   1.000
_cell.length_c   1.000
_cell.angle_alpha   90.00
_cell.angle_beta   90.00
_cell.angle_gamma   90.00
#
_symmetry.space_group_name_H-M   'P 1'
#
loop_
_entity.id
_entity.type
_entity.pdbx_description
1 polymer ?
#
loop_
_entity_poly.entity_id
_entity_poly.type
_entity_poly.pdbx_seq_one_letter_code
_entity_poly.pdbx_strand_id
1 'polypeptide(L)'
;MSRENKNNWLCQACKNKIPKQDNTDTPVRGEPSHKPHSPPVFSYVTSRNKIRVHGNREQLSDQINQDLKSTSNMTLEADTVNCPSCGLSKTDIRCIVRDELKIIFDDFQGTFLKSLELKNKELIELIEQITLSLNFMEKKYEEVRRDVANKFESLRKLEAENKELIILNMVSELSSRLLQVEQHSRASNVEIHCVPEHTNS
;
A
#
# COMPACT_ATOMS: atom_id res chain seq x y z
N MET A 1 6.85 -31.40 -4.76
CA MET A 1 5.69 -31.33 -3.84
C MET A 1 4.53 -32.13 -4.43
N SER A 2 4.00 -33.11 -3.69
CA SER A 2 2.86 -33.92 -4.12
C SER A 2 1.57 -33.07 -4.23
N ARG A 3 0.59 -33.57 -5.00
CA ARG A 3 -0.70 -32.88 -5.20
C ARG A 3 -1.48 -32.73 -3.89
N GLU A 4 -1.32 -33.68 -2.97
CA GLU A 4 -1.89 -33.66 -1.62
C GLU A 4 -1.33 -32.52 -0.76
N ASN A 5 -0.04 -32.21 -0.87
CA ASN A 5 0.57 -31.12 -0.11
C ASN A 5 0.05 -29.74 -0.52
N LYS A 6 -0.41 -29.57 -1.77
CA LYS A 6 -0.98 -28.30 -2.25
C LYS A 6 -2.40 -28.07 -1.73
N ASN A 7 -3.18 -29.12 -1.54
CA ASN A 7 -4.55 -29.01 -1.04
C ASN A 7 -4.60 -28.77 0.48
N ASN A 8 -3.60 -29.25 1.22
CA ASN A 8 -3.50 -29.13 2.68
C ASN A 8 -2.61 -27.99 3.16
N TRP A 9 -2.08 -27.17 2.25
CA TRP A 9 -1.24 -26.05 2.66
C TRP A 9 -2.11 -24.91 3.22
N LEU A 10 -1.92 -24.63 4.51
CA LEU A 10 -2.58 -23.55 5.23
C LEU A 10 -1.64 -22.34 5.31
N CYS A 11 -2.14 -21.18 4.91
CA CYS A 11 -1.41 -19.94 5.12
C CYS A 11 -1.37 -19.64 6.62
N GLN A 12 -0.17 -19.67 7.21
CA GLN A 12 -0.01 -19.45 8.65
C GLN A 12 -0.36 -18.01 9.08
N ALA A 13 -0.33 -17.05 8.15
CA ALA A 13 -0.63 -15.65 8.46
C ALA A 13 -2.14 -15.36 8.57
N CYS A 14 -2.97 -15.99 7.74
CA CYS A 14 -4.41 -15.69 7.70
C CYS A 14 -5.33 -16.87 8.03
N LYS A 15 -4.79 -18.10 8.12
CA LYS A 15 -5.55 -19.34 8.36
C LYS A 15 -6.76 -19.53 7.42
N ASN A 16 -6.70 -18.92 6.23
CA ASN A 16 -7.75 -19.00 5.20
C ASN A 16 -7.85 -20.42 4.66
N LYS A 17 -8.66 -21.25 5.35
CA LYS A 17 -9.23 -22.56 4.98
C LYS A 17 -9.69 -23.35 6.21
N ILE A 18 -9.59 -22.80 7.43
CA ILE A 18 -10.30 -23.36 8.59
C ILE A 18 -11.81 -23.05 8.39
N PRO A 19 -12.71 -24.05 8.36
CA PRO A 19 -14.14 -23.81 8.32
C PRO A 19 -14.55 -22.92 9.50
N LYS A 20 -15.25 -21.82 9.24
CA LYS A 20 -15.78 -20.97 10.30
C LYS A 20 -16.76 -21.80 11.12
N GLN A 21 -16.46 -22.01 12.41
CA GLN A 21 -17.38 -22.68 13.32
C GLN A 21 -18.47 -21.71 13.78
N ASP A 22 -19.51 -22.29 14.39
CA ASP A 22 -20.75 -21.63 14.84
C ASP A 22 -20.47 -20.38 15.69
N ASN A 23 -21.15 -19.27 15.38
CA ASN A 23 -20.93 -17.94 15.98
C ASN A 23 -21.99 -17.59 17.04
N THR A 24 -22.74 -18.59 17.53
CA THR A 24 -23.84 -18.45 18.49
C THR A 24 -23.43 -17.88 19.86
N ASP A 25 -22.15 -17.94 20.23
CA ASP A 25 -21.62 -17.42 21.51
C ASP A 25 -20.94 -16.05 21.40
N THR A 26 -21.05 -15.34 20.27
CA THR A 26 -20.45 -14.00 20.17
C THR A 26 -21.24 -13.01 21.04
N PRO A 27 -20.68 -12.49 22.15
CA PRO A 27 -21.45 -11.66 23.07
C PRO A 27 -21.83 -10.35 22.39
N VAL A 28 -23.14 -10.09 22.32
CA VAL A 28 -23.67 -8.79 21.87
C VAL A 28 -23.17 -7.73 22.84
N ARG A 29 -22.36 -6.79 22.37
CA ARG A 29 -21.88 -5.67 23.18
C ARG A 29 -23.06 -4.72 23.41
N GLY A 30 -23.73 -4.87 24.54
CA GLY A 30 -24.79 -3.98 25.00
C GLY A 30 -24.28 -2.54 25.14
N GLU A 31 -25.10 -1.57 24.72
CA GLU A 31 -24.78 -0.15 24.86
C GLU A 31 -24.83 0.29 26.34
N PRO A 32 -23.80 1.01 26.84
CA PRO A 32 -23.85 1.58 28.18
C PRO A 32 -24.70 2.84 28.23
N SER A 33 -25.83 2.71 28.93
CA SER A 33 -26.69 3.78 29.41
C SER A 33 -26.04 4.54 30.59
N HIS A 34 -25.99 5.87 30.48
CA HIS A 34 -25.93 6.88 31.56
C HIS A 34 -24.80 6.89 32.62
N LYS A 35 -23.88 7.87 32.49
CA LYS A 35 -23.67 9.08 33.36
C LYS A 35 -22.18 9.52 33.50
N PRO A 36 -21.92 10.81 33.80
CA PRO A 36 -20.70 11.53 33.45
C PRO A 36 -19.67 11.56 34.59
N HIS A 37 -18.37 11.59 34.24
CA HIS A 37 -17.31 12.41 34.85
C HIS A 37 -15.92 11.88 34.45
N SER A 38 -15.35 12.46 33.40
CA SER A 38 -13.92 12.79 33.22
C SER A 38 -13.68 13.15 31.75
N PRO A 39 -12.80 14.13 31.45
CA PRO A 39 -12.54 14.54 30.08
C PRO A 39 -11.78 13.44 29.31
N PRO A 40 -12.07 13.26 28.02
CA PRO A 40 -11.48 12.18 27.23
C PRO A 40 -10.04 12.52 26.85
N VAL A 41 -9.10 11.68 27.28
CA VAL A 41 -7.77 11.65 26.66
C VAL A 41 -7.91 10.88 25.35
N PHE A 42 -8.13 11.61 24.26
CA PHE A 42 -8.04 11.07 22.91
C PHE A 42 -6.59 10.68 22.61
N SER A 43 -6.26 9.39 22.70
CA SER A 43 -5.01 8.83 22.20
C SER A 43 -5.24 8.16 20.84
N TYR A 44 -5.46 8.98 19.81
CA TYR A 44 -5.19 8.55 18.43
C TYR A 44 -3.71 8.85 18.14
N VAL A 45 -2.82 7.96 18.60
CA VAL A 45 -1.41 8.01 18.22
C VAL A 45 -1.02 6.66 17.62
N THR A 46 -1.01 6.59 16.28
CA THR A 46 -0.30 5.55 15.55
C THR A 46 1.20 5.88 15.56
N SER A 47 1.91 5.45 16.60
CA SER A 47 3.37 5.52 16.60
C SER A 47 3.93 4.47 15.64
N ARG A 48 4.25 4.90 14.42
CA ARG A 48 5.02 4.11 13.44
C ARG A 48 6.43 3.90 14.02
N ASN A 49 6.77 2.65 14.34
CA ASN A 49 8.06 2.30 14.90
C ASN A 49 9.17 2.69 13.91
N LYS A 50 9.98 3.68 14.29
CA LYS A 50 11.14 4.16 13.52
C LYS A 50 12.26 3.15 13.73
N ILE A 51 12.45 2.21 12.80
CA ILE A 51 13.63 1.35 12.78
C ILE A 51 14.84 2.27 12.56
N ARG A 52 15.56 2.57 13.64
CA ARG A 52 16.91 3.13 13.55
C ARG A 52 17.82 1.99 13.08
N VAL A 53 18.10 1.96 11.78
CA VAL A 53 19.24 1.22 11.26
C VAL A 53 20.48 1.97 11.74
N HIS A 54 21.07 1.51 12.85
CA HIS A 54 22.43 1.90 13.23
C HIS A 54 23.38 1.28 12.19
N GLY A 55 23.68 2.05 11.15
CA GLY A 55 24.76 1.78 10.23
C GLY A 55 26.10 2.10 10.92
N ASN A 56 26.73 1.09 11.51
CA ASN A 56 28.18 1.08 11.67
C ASN A 56 28.77 0.44 10.41
N ARG A 57 28.97 1.24 9.36
CA ARG A 57 29.72 0.81 8.17
C ARG A 57 30.51 1.98 7.56
N GLU A 58 31.30 2.64 8.39
CA GLU A 58 32.35 3.56 7.95
C GLU A 58 33.54 3.37 8.88
N GLN A 59 34.36 2.33 8.65
CA GLN A 59 35.75 2.25 9.14
C GLN A 59 36.50 0.99 8.65
N LEU A 60 36.28 0.56 7.40
CA LEU A 60 37.02 -0.59 6.86
C LEU A 60 37.36 -0.45 5.37
N SER A 61 37.89 0.71 4.97
CA SER A 61 38.43 0.92 3.62
C SER A 61 39.87 1.41 3.55
N ASP A 62 40.48 1.82 4.67
CA ASP A 62 41.76 2.56 4.61
C ASP A 62 42.99 1.72 4.99
N GLN A 63 42.85 0.40 5.20
CA GLN A 63 43.96 -0.48 5.63
C GLN A 63 44.47 -1.49 4.58
N ILE A 64 44.01 -1.44 3.33
CA ILE A 64 44.43 -2.43 2.30
C ILE A 64 45.63 -1.98 1.44
N ASN A 65 46.13 -0.73 1.59
CA ASN A 65 47.17 -0.19 0.70
C ASN A 65 48.59 -0.06 1.29
N GLN A 66 48.91 -0.67 2.45
CA GLN A 66 50.23 -0.47 3.08
C GLN A 66 51.23 -1.64 3.03
N ASP A 67 50.86 -2.84 2.55
CA ASP A 67 51.70 -4.03 2.75
C ASP A 67 52.37 -4.63 1.50
N LEU A 68 52.67 -3.81 0.47
CA LEU A 68 53.27 -4.30 -0.79
C LEU A 68 54.52 -3.51 -1.27
N LYS A 69 55.15 -2.70 -0.41
CA LYS A 69 56.34 -1.91 -0.80
C LYS A 69 57.70 -2.41 -0.29
N SER A 70 57.77 -3.57 0.37
CA SER A 70 59.01 -3.99 1.05
C SER A 70 59.43 -5.42 0.77
N THR A 71 59.61 -5.81 -0.50
CA THR A 71 60.46 -6.99 -0.82
C THR A 71 61.26 -6.76 -2.10
N SER A 72 62.40 -6.10 -1.89
CA SER A 72 63.72 -6.41 -2.45
C SER A 72 63.84 -6.74 -3.94
N ASN A 73 64.39 -5.76 -4.65
CA ASN A 73 65.46 -5.89 -5.63
C ASN A 73 66.25 -7.22 -5.54
N MET A 74 65.91 -8.20 -6.38
CA MET A 74 66.87 -9.20 -6.85
C MET A 74 67.21 -8.86 -8.30
N THR A 75 68.37 -8.25 -8.48
CA THR A 75 69.10 -8.13 -9.73
C THR A 75 69.45 -9.54 -10.21
N LEU A 76 68.57 -10.14 -11.02
CA LEU A 76 68.91 -11.31 -11.83
C LEU A 76 69.44 -10.78 -13.18
N GLU A 77 70.73 -10.51 -13.21
CA GLU A 77 71.51 -10.68 -14.43
C GLU A 77 71.54 -12.18 -14.72
N ALA A 78 70.71 -12.63 -15.66
CA ALA A 78 70.74 -13.99 -16.17
C ALA A 78 70.46 -13.97 -17.66
N ASP A 79 71.57 -13.97 -18.39
CA ASP A 79 71.82 -14.74 -19.60
C ASP A 79 70.83 -14.61 -20.76
N THR A 80 71.29 -13.82 -21.73
CA THR A 80 70.93 -13.91 -23.14
C THR A 80 71.29 -15.28 -23.70
N VAL A 81 70.46 -16.30 -23.45
CA VAL A 81 70.43 -17.53 -24.24
C VAL A 81 69.83 -17.17 -25.59
N ASN A 82 70.69 -16.69 -26.49
CA ASN A 82 70.34 -16.35 -27.85
C ASN A 82 70.23 -17.67 -28.64
N CYS A 83 69.01 -18.20 -28.80
CA CYS A 83 68.75 -19.38 -29.60
C CYS A 83 68.96 -19.02 -31.09
N PRO A 84 70.01 -19.53 -31.77
CA PRO A 84 70.36 -19.07 -33.12
C PRO A 84 69.40 -19.53 -34.23
N SER A 85 68.38 -20.33 -33.91
CA SER A 85 67.49 -20.95 -34.91
C SER A 85 66.09 -20.32 -35.01
N CYS A 86 65.76 -19.35 -34.16
CA CYS A 86 64.50 -18.59 -34.26
C CYS A 86 64.83 -17.09 -34.26
N GLY A 87 64.67 -16.43 -35.42
CA GLY A 87 64.93 -14.99 -35.59
C GLY A 87 63.95 -14.06 -34.86
N LEU A 88 63.28 -14.53 -33.80
CA LEU A 88 62.36 -13.76 -32.96
C LEU A 88 63.00 -13.52 -31.61
N SER A 89 63.19 -12.24 -31.28
CA SER A 89 63.68 -11.84 -29.98
C SER A 89 62.59 -12.03 -28.91
N LYS A 90 62.99 -12.23 -27.65
CA LYS A 90 62.06 -12.28 -26.50
C LYS A 90 61.20 -11.00 -26.40
N THR A 91 61.74 -9.88 -26.88
CA THR A 91 61.03 -8.60 -26.98
C THR A 91 59.90 -8.63 -28.00
N ASP A 92 60.09 -9.28 -29.15
CA ASP A 92 59.05 -9.39 -30.19
C ASP A 92 57.84 -10.18 -29.68
N ILE A 93 58.07 -11.30 -28.99
CA ILE A 93 57.00 -12.10 -28.37
C ILE A 93 56.21 -11.27 -27.36
N ARG A 94 56.89 -10.47 -26.53
CA ARG A 94 56.23 -9.59 -25.55
C ARG A 94 55.39 -8.50 -26.22
N CYS A 95 55.86 -7.94 -27.33
CA CYS A 95 55.09 -6.95 -28.10
C CYS A 95 53.82 -7.58 -28.67
N ILE A 96 53.94 -8.76 -29.31
CA ILE A 96 52.78 -9.48 -29.86
C ILE A 96 51.74 -9.76 -28.77
N VAL A 97 52.14 -10.28 -27.61
CA VAL A 97 51.20 -10.56 -26.52
C VAL A 97 50.51 -9.28 -26.02
N ARG A 98 51.26 -8.16 -25.91
CA ARG A 98 50.65 -6.88 -25.49
C ARG A 98 49.67 -6.36 -26.53
N ASP A 99 49.99 -6.47 -27.81
CA ASP A 99 49.12 -6.01 -28.88
C ASP A 99 47.83 -6.83 -28.94
N GLU A 100 47.92 -8.16 -28.82
CA GLU A 100 46.74 -9.05 -28.74
C GLU A 100 45.88 -8.76 -27.50
N LEU A 101 46.50 -8.60 -26.33
CA LEU A 101 45.78 -8.24 -25.11
C LEU A 101 45.11 -6.87 -25.24
N LYS A 102 45.76 -5.92 -25.90
CA LYS A 102 45.20 -4.59 -26.14
C LYS A 102 43.97 -4.67 -27.04
N ILE A 103 44.04 -5.43 -28.13
CA ILE A 103 42.91 -5.64 -29.04
C ILE A 103 41.72 -6.27 -28.30
N ILE A 104 41.98 -7.32 -27.51
CA ILE A 104 40.93 -7.97 -26.70
C ILE A 104 40.33 -7.00 -25.69
N PHE A 105 41.16 -6.16 -25.06
CA PHE A 105 40.69 -5.20 -24.07
C PHE A 105 39.86 -4.08 -24.69
N ASP A 106 40.30 -3.56 -25.85
CA ASP A 106 39.58 -2.52 -26.58
C ASP A 106 38.21 -3.05 -27.07
N ASP A 107 38.16 -4.29 -27.57
CA ASP A 107 36.90 -4.95 -27.97
C ASP A 107 35.97 -5.23 -26.77
N PHE A 108 36.54 -5.73 -25.67
CA PHE A 108 35.79 -5.95 -24.43
C PHE A 108 35.22 -4.64 -23.88
N GLN A 109 36.03 -3.59 -23.80
CA GLN A 109 35.60 -2.27 -23.33
C GLN A 109 34.50 -1.70 -24.23
N GLY A 110 34.63 -1.81 -25.55
CA GLY A 110 33.63 -1.37 -26.51
C GLY A 110 32.31 -2.13 -26.37
N THR A 111 32.37 -3.45 -26.27
CA THR A 111 31.18 -4.31 -26.11
C THR A 111 30.50 -4.10 -24.77
N PHE A 112 31.27 -3.99 -23.69
CA PHE A 112 30.77 -3.73 -22.34
C PHE A 112 30.09 -2.35 -22.25
N LEU A 113 30.72 -1.29 -22.77
CA LEU A 113 30.14 0.06 -22.74
C LEU A 113 28.85 0.14 -23.56
N LYS A 114 28.82 -0.49 -24.75
CA LYS A 114 27.59 -0.55 -25.57
C LYS A 114 26.47 -1.31 -24.86
N SER A 115 26.80 -2.43 -24.20
CA SER A 115 25.83 -3.21 -23.44
C SER A 115 25.29 -2.41 -22.24
N LEU A 116 26.16 -1.72 -21.53
CA LEU A 116 25.79 -0.85 -20.40
C LEU A 116 24.92 0.31 -20.85
N GLU A 117 25.27 0.98 -21.96
CA GLU A 117 24.51 2.08 -22.54
C GLU A 117 23.10 1.63 -22.95
N LEU A 118 23.00 0.47 -23.62
CA LEU A 118 21.72 -0.12 -24.00
C LEU A 118 20.85 -0.41 -22.77
N LYS A 119 21.41 -1.05 -21.74
CA LYS A 119 20.69 -1.37 -20.50
C LYS A 119 20.27 -0.12 -19.74
N ASN A 120 21.10 0.92 -19.74
CA ASN A 120 20.77 2.20 -19.12
C ASN A 120 19.62 2.88 -19.86
N LYS A 121 19.60 2.82 -21.20
CA LYS A 121 18.50 3.33 -22.02
C LYS A 121 17.19 2.60 -21.74
N GLU A 122 17.21 1.26 -21.73
CA GLU A 122 16.04 0.43 -21.36
C GLU A 122 15.50 0.79 -19.96
N LEU A 123 16.41 1.04 -19.00
CA LEU A 123 16.05 1.41 -17.64
C LEU A 123 15.39 2.80 -17.58
N ILE A 124 15.91 3.77 -18.32
CA ILE A 124 15.31 5.12 -18.44
C ILE A 124 13.90 5.02 -19.03
N GLU A 125 13.72 4.28 -20.12
CA GLU A 125 12.41 4.07 -20.74
C GLU A 125 11.40 3.43 -19.77
N LEU A 126 11.85 2.46 -18.97
CA LEU A 126 11.01 1.83 -17.95
C LEU A 126 10.62 2.80 -16.82
N ILE A 127 11.55 3.66 -16.38
CA ILE A 127 11.27 4.72 -15.40
C ILE A 127 10.25 5.74 -15.95
N GLU A 128 10.38 6.13 -17.22
CA GLU A 128 9.42 7.02 -17.87
C GLU A 128 8.02 6.40 -17.89
N GLN A 129 7.90 5.12 -18.27
CA GLN A 129 6.62 4.41 -18.26
C GLN A 129 6.02 4.31 -16.85
N ILE A 130 6.82 4.03 -15.82
CA ILE A 130 6.37 4.03 -14.43
C ILE A 130 5.87 5.42 -14.02
N THR A 131 6.60 6.47 -14.40
CA THR A 131 6.23 7.86 -14.09
C THR A 131 4.89 8.22 -14.73
N LEU A 132 4.67 7.84 -15.99
CA LEU A 132 3.39 8.03 -16.67
C LEU A 132 2.25 7.28 -16.00
N SER A 133 2.47 6.02 -15.62
CA SER A 133 1.48 5.20 -14.89
C SER A 133 1.12 5.81 -13.54
N LEU A 134 2.12 6.31 -12.79
CA LEU A 134 1.92 6.94 -11.49
C LEU A 134 1.11 8.23 -11.61
N ASN A 135 1.45 9.10 -12.57
CA ASN A 135 0.70 10.33 -12.82
C ASN A 135 -0.75 10.05 -13.24
N PHE A 136 -0.98 9.00 -14.04
CA PHE A 136 -2.32 8.57 -14.39
C PHE A 136 -3.11 8.10 -13.16
N MET A 137 -2.50 7.27 -12.31
CA MET A 137 -3.13 6.80 -11.08
C MET A 137 -3.44 7.94 -10.12
N GLU A 138 -2.54 8.92 -9.97
CA GLU A 138 -2.76 10.12 -9.15
C GLU A 138 -3.97 10.93 -9.66
N LYS A 139 -4.05 11.16 -10.98
CA LYS A 139 -5.20 11.84 -11.58
C LYS A 139 -6.51 11.10 -11.31
N LYS A 140 -6.52 9.76 -11.46
CA LYS A 140 -7.70 8.94 -11.19
C LYS A 140 -8.08 8.91 -9.72
N TYR A 141 -7.09 8.91 -8.83
CA TYR A 141 -7.32 9.02 -7.40
C TYR A 141 -8.02 10.34 -7.04
N GLU A 142 -7.52 11.47 -7.56
CA GLU A 142 -8.12 12.79 -7.30
C GLU A 142 -9.54 12.92 -7.89
N GLU A 143 -9.81 12.30 -9.04
CA GLU A 143 -11.15 12.20 -9.63
C GLU A 143 -12.12 11.46 -8.69
N VAL A 144 -11.75 10.26 -8.24
CA VAL A 144 -12.56 9.46 -7.30
C VAL A 144 -12.75 10.19 -5.97
N ARG A 145 -11.71 10.83 -5.46
CA ARG A 145 -11.77 11.61 -4.21
C ARG A 145 -12.81 12.73 -4.31
N ARG A 146 -12.83 13.45 -5.45
CA ARG A 146 -13.79 14.50 -5.72
C ARG A 146 -15.22 13.96 -5.82
N ASP A 147 -15.40 12.85 -6.54
CA ASP A 147 -16.72 12.23 -6.69
C ASP A 147 -17.27 11.77 -5.34
N VAL A 148 -16.44 11.13 -4.51
CA VAL A 148 -16.82 10.72 -3.16
C VAL A 148 -17.23 11.94 -2.32
N ALA A 149 -16.46 13.02 -2.34
CA ALA A 149 -16.79 14.25 -1.62
C ALA A 149 -18.15 14.83 -2.07
N ASN A 150 -18.39 14.89 -3.39
CA ASN A 150 -19.64 15.37 -3.97
C ASN A 150 -20.83 14.48 -3.55
N LYS A 151 -20.67 13.15 -3.58
CA LYS A 151 -21.72 12.22 -3.15
C LYS A 151 -22.03 12.37 -1.66
N PHE A 152 -21.03 12.58 -0.82
CA PHE A 152 -21.24 12.85 0.61
C PHE A 152 -21.96 14.17 0.86
N GLU A 153 -21.70 15.20 0.05
CA GLU A 153 -22.45 16.46 0.12
C GLU A 153 -23.91 16.27 -0.31
N SER A 154 -24.16 15.58 -1.42
CA SER A 154 -25.53 15.24 -1.85
C SER A 154 -26.29 14.41 -0.81
N LEU A 155 -25.63 13.43 -0.19
CA LEU A 155 -26.23 12.62 0.87
C LEU A 155 -26.61 13.49 2.08
N ARG A 156 -25.72 14.37 2.53
CA ARG A 156 -26.02 15.30 3.64
C ARG A 156 -27.19 16.22 3.31
N LYS A 157 -27.27 16.71 2.07
CA LYS A 157 -28.39 17.54 1.61
C LYS A 157 -29.71 16.76 1.64
N LEU A 158 -29.74 15.56 1.07
CA LEU A 158 -30.93 14.71 1.06
C LEU A 158 -31.35 14.30 2.48
N GLU A 159 -30.41 14.00 3.37
CA GLU A 159 -30.71 13.73 4.78
C GLU A 159 -31.31 14.95 5.49
N ALA A 160 -30.81 16.15 5.20
CA ALA A 160 -31.37 17.39 5.76
C ALA A 160 -32.79 17.63 5.24
N GLU A 161 -33.03 17.52 3.93
CA GLU A 161 -34.35 17.64 3.31
C GLU A 161 -35.33 16.59 3.85
N ASN A 162 -34.89 15.34 4.03
CA ASN A 162 -35.75 14.28 4.56
C ASN A 162 -36.10 14.54 6.04
N LYS A 163 -35.13 14.96 6.86
CA LYS A 163 -35.39 15.39 8.25
C LYS A 163 -36.35 16.57 8.28
N GLU A 164 -36.18 17.52 7.38
CA GLU A 164 -37.06 18.68 7.24
C GLU A 164 -38.49 18.22 6.91
N LEU A 165 -38.70 17.37 5.91
CA LEU A 165 -40.02 16.86 5.54
C LEU A 165 -40.70 16.04 6.64
N ILE A 166 -39.94 15.19 7.34
CA ILE A 166 -40.46 14.38 8.46
C ILE A 166 -40.85 15.27 9.64
N ILE A 167 -40.02 16.25 9.97
CA ILE A 167 -40.21 17.10 11.16
C ILE A 167 -41.24 18.19 10.89
N LEU A 168 -41.18 18.89 9.75
CA LEU A 168 -41.71 20.24 9.69
C LEU A 168 -43.22 20.37 9.57
N ASN A 169 -43.94 19.55 8.80
CA ASN A 169 -45.32 19.96 8.55
C ASN A 169 -46.28 18.82 8.29
N MET A 170 -46.02 17.90 7.37
CA MET A 170 -47.12 17.04 6.91
C MET A 170 -47.70 16.16 8.00
N VAL A 171 -46.88 15.47 8.78
CA VAL A 171 -47.41 14.53 9.79
C VAL A 171 -48.04 15.27 10.96
N SER A 172 -47.39 16.32 11.47
CA SER A 172 -47.91 17.10 12.60
C SER A 172 -49.16 17.92 12.21
N GLU A 173 -49.16 18.54 11.03
CA GLU A 173 -50.29 19.30 10.50
C GLU A 173 -51.47 18.38 10.16
N LEU A 174 -51.24 17.25 9.48
CA LEU A 174 -52.30 16.27 9.19
C LEU A 174 -52.89 15.70 10.48
N SER A 175 -52.05 15.36 11.46
CA SER A 175 -52.52 14.88 12.76
C SER A 175 -53.37 15.94 13.47
N SER A 176 -52.94 17.20 13.45
CA SER A 176 -53.68 18.32 14.04
C SER A 176 -55.02 18.56 13.32
N ARG A 177 -55.04 18.51 11.99
CA ARG A 177 -56.27 18.64 11.18
C ARG A 177 -57.22 17.48 11.40
N LEU A 178 -56.71 16.25 11.49
CA LEU A 178 -57.50 15.05 11.79
C LEU A 178 -58.17 15.19 13.16
N LEU A 179 -57.42 15.64 14.17
CA LEU A 179 -57.93 15.86 15.52
C LEU A 179 -59.05 16.92 15.54
N GLN A 180 -58.90 18.01 14.79
CA GLN A 180 -59.93 19.04 14.67
C GLN A 180 -61.22 18.50 14.04
N VAL A 181 -61.10 17.70 12.96
CA VAL A 181 -62.26 17.08 12.30
C VAL A 181 -62.95 16.09 13.23
N GLU A 182 -62.18 15.28 13.97
CA GLU A 182 -62.71 14.34 14.95
C GLU A 182 -63.49 15.06 16.06
N GLN A 183 -62.92 16.13 16.63
CA GLN A 183 -63.57 16.95 17.65
C GLN A 183 -64.87 17.57 17.12
N HIS A 184 -64.86 18.12 15.91
CA HIS A 184 -66.05 18.67 15.29
C HIS A 184 -67.15 17.62 15.06
N SER A 185 -66.76 16.40 14.65
CA SER A 185 -67.68 15.27 14.47
C SER A 185 -68.31 14.85 15.80
N ARG A 186 -67.52 14.74 16.87
CA ARG A 186 -68.01 14.41 18.22
C ARG A 186 -68.92 15.49 18.80
N ALA A 187 -68.60 16.77 18.58
CA ALA A 187 -69.44 17.89 19.03
C ALA A 187 -70.83 17.89 18.38
N SER A 188 -70.98 17.27 17.21
CA SER A 188 -72.25 17.16 16.49
C SER A 188 -73.09 15.94 16.90
N ASN A 189 -72.48 14.95 17.57
CA ASN A 189 -73.16 13.72 17.99
C ASN A 189 -73.50 13.80 19.48
N VAL A 190 -74.78 13.67 19.81
CA VAL A 190 -75.22 13.55 21.21
C VAL A 190 -75.08 12.08 21.64
N GLU A 191 -74.02 11.76 22.39
CA GLU A 191 -73.87 10.46 23.05
C GLU A 191 -74.78 10.37 24.27
N ILE A 192 -75.81 9.53 24.19
CA ILE A 192 -76.71 9.24 25.31
C ILE A 192 -76.18 8.02 26.05
N HIS A 193 -75.53 8.24 27.17
CA HIS A 193 -75.11 7.16 28.06
C HIS A 193 -76.25 6.72 28.97
N CYS A 194 -76.20 5.45 29.42
CA CYS A 194 -77.13 4.88 30.41
C CYS A 194 -78.59 4.70 29.96
N VAL A 195 -78.84 4.45 28.67
CA VAL A 195 -80.18 4.01 28.21
C VAL A 195 -80.38 2.55 28.60
N PRO A 196 -81.41 2.18 29.38
CA PRO A 196 -81.69 0.79 29.71
C PRO A 196 -81.99 -0.01 28.44
N GLU A 197 -81.26 -1.11 28.22
CA GLU A 197 -81.54 -2.01 27.11
C GLU A 197 -82.90 -2.69 27.34
N HIS A 198 -83.87 -2.44 26.44
CA HIS A 198 -85.16 -3.10 26.52
C HIS A 198 -85.00 -4.58 26.13
N THR A 199 -85.18 -5.49 27.10
CA THR A 199 -85.35 -6.92 26.82
C THR A 199 -86.77 -7.15 26.31
N ASN A 200 -86.94 -7.15 24.98
CA ASN A 200 -88.23 -7.50 24.36
C ASN A 200 -88.58 -8.93 24.75
N SER A 201 -89.59 -9.06 25.62
CA SER A 201 -90.19 -10.33 26.05
C SER A 201 -91.46 -10.61 25.27
#